data_AF-A0AAD8RYS8-F1
#
_entry.id   AF-A0AAD8RYS8-F1
#
_cell.length_a   1.000
_cell.length_b   1.000
_cell.length_c   1.000
_cell.angle_alpha   90.00
_cell.angle_beta   90.00
_cell.angle_gamma   90.00
#
_symmetry.space_group_name_H-M   'P 1'
#
loop_
_entity.id
_entity.type
_entity.pdbx_description
1 polymer ?
#
loop_
_entity_poly.entity_id
_entity_poly.type
_entity_poly.pdbx_seq_one_letter_code
_entity_poly.pdbx_strand_id
1 'polypeptide(L)'
;MLMFQVFRSIDSGSLKGFPSDSKEASKQNLVCRKNLIIDKSIHTAYVRAIRSAQHFIYIENQYFLGSSYAWPSYVNSGADNLIPMELALKIASKIRAGERFAVYVVIPMWPEGVPTAASVQEILYFQAQTMEMMYRVIAQELKAMNIENANLQDYLNFYCLGNREEPSTNGSPDSDKSSDKSAAGLARKYRRFMIYVHAKGMIVDDEYVILGSANINQRSLAGSRDTEIAMGAYQPHHAWATKGAHPHGQVYGYRNSLWAEHLGVVDERFKDPSSLDCVRFVNQIAEENWERFTSEEMKTLQGHLLRYPVKIEPDGNIGPLPDQECFPDVGGKICGAPTSLPDSLTM
;
A
#
# COMPACT_ATOMS: atom_id res chain seq x y z
N MET A 1 -3.62 25.26 14.85
CA MET A 1 -3.82 25.67 13.44
C MET A 1 -3.26 24.58 12.54
N LEU A 2 -4.03 24.10 11.56
CA LEU A 2 -3.62 23.11 10.57
C LEU A 2 -3.20 23.86 9.30
N MET A 3 -2.05 23.52 8.71
CA MET A 3 -1.69 23.99 7.37
C MET A 3 -1.99 22.89 6.38
N PHE A 4 -2.71 23.22 5.30
CA PHE A 4 -3.05 22.25 4.27
C PHE A 4 -2.87 22.83 2.88
N GLN A 5 -2.67 21.95 1.91
CA GLN A 5 -2.59 22.24 0.48
C GLN A 5 -3.47 21.23 -0.28
N VAL A 6 -4.16 21.70 -1.32
CA VAL A 6 -4.95 20.84 -2.21
C VAL A 6 -4.12 20.46 -3.44
N PHE A 7 -4.24 19.21 -3.85
CA PHE A 7 -3.59 18.62 -5.01
C PHE A 7 -4.61 17.93 -5.91
N ARG A 8 -4.30 17.84 -7.20
CA ARG A 8 -5.17 17.18 -8.18
C ARG A 8 -4.38 16.32 -9.17
N SER A 9 -5.10 15.38 -9.76
CA SER A 9 -4.79 14.79 -11.06
C SER A 9 -5.92 15.22 -11.99
N ILE A 10 -5.69 16.18 -12.89
CA ILE A 10 -6.74 16.69 -13.79
C ILE A 10 -6.10 17.35 -15.01
N ASP A 11 -6.80 17.35 -16.15
CA ASP A 11 -6.33 18.03 -17.35
C ASP A 11 -7.31 19.10 -17.86
N SER A 12 -6.87 19.87 -18.86
CA SER A 12 -7.62 20.94 -19.51
C SER A 12 -8.88 20.48 -20.23
N GLY A 13 -9.09 19.18 -20.44
CA GLY A 13 -10.34 18.63 -20.96
C GLY A 13 -11.44 18.59 -19.89
N SER A 14 -11.07 18.54 -18.61
CA SER A 14 -11.99 18.37 -17.49
C SER A 14 -12.20 19.63 -16.63
N LEU A 15 -11.43 20.70 -16.86
CA LEU A 15 -11.49 21.94 -16.08
C LEU A 15 -11.26 23.17 -16.97
N LYS A 16 -12.01 24.26 -16.72
CA LYS A 16 -11.75 25.58 -17.31
C LYS A 16 -10.75 26.38 -16.47
N GLY A 17 -9.95 27.23 -17.11
CA GLY A 17 -9.09 28.21 -16.43
C GLY A 17 -7.62 27.83 -16.32
N PHE A 18 -7.19 26.71 -16.93
CA PHE A 18 -5.75 26.50 -17.16
C PHE A 18 -5.20 27.54 -18.15
N PRO A 19 -3.95 27.97 -17.97
CA PRO A 19 -3.31 28.90 -18.90
C PRO A 19 -3.25 28.28 -20.30
N SER A 20 -3.45 29.04 -21.38
CA SER A 20 -3.41 28.50 -22.74
C SER A 20 -1.98 28.33 -23.30
N ASP A 21 -1.00 29.00 -22.68
CA ASP A 21 0.40 29.01 -23.09
C ASP A 21 1.24 27.99 -22.29
N SER A 22 2.11 27.26 -22.98
CA SER A 22 2.91 26.18 -22.38
C SER A 22 3.99 26.68 -21.42
N LYS A 23 4.54 27.89 -21.64
CA LYS A 23 5.51 28.48 -20.71
C LYS A 23 4.81 28.91 -19.43
N GLU A 24 3.63 29.49 -19.54
CA GLU A 24 2.83 29.88 -18.38
C GLU A 24 2.33 28.66 -17.59
N ALA A 25 1.90 27.60 -18.28
CA ALA A 25 1.59 26.31 -17.66
C ALA A 25 2.77 25.75 -16.86
N SER A 26 3.98 25.78 -17.45
CA SER A 26 5.19 25.28 -16.81
C SER A 26 5.57 26.07 -15.54
N LYS A 27 5.38 27.40 -15.53
CA LYS A 27 5.60 28.22 -14.31
C LYS A 27 4.67 27.84 -13.17
N GLN A 28 3.49 27.30 -13.47
CA GLN A 28 2.52 26.82 -12.50
C GLN A 28 2.72 25.32 -12.16
N ASN A 29 3.83 24.72 -12.59
CA ASN A 29 4.15 23.29 -12.44
C ASN A 29 3.15 22.35 -13.15
N LEU A 30 2.46 22.84 -14.18
CA LEU A 30 1.61 22.02 -15.05
C LEU A 30 2.45 21.41 -16.18
N VAL A 31 2.06 20.21 -16.62
CA VAL A 31 2.72 19.49 -17.71
C VAL A 31 1.93 19.66 -19.00
N CYS A 32 2.59 19.99 -20.09
CA CYS A 32 1.98 20.01 -21.42
C CYS A 32 2.27 18.71 -22.17
N ARG A 33 1.24 17.98 -22.59
CA ARG A 33 1.38 16.76 -23.40
C ARG A 33 0.21 16.61 -24.37
N LYS A 34 0.49 16.31 -25.65
CA LYS A 34 -0.53 16.05 -26.68
C LYS A 34 -1.68 17.10 -26.69
N ASN A 35 -1.33 18.38 -26.62
CA ASN A 35 -2.26 19.53 -26.56
C ASN A 35 -3.14 19.61 -25.30
N LEU A 36 -2.87 18.79 -24.28
CA LEU A 36 -3.47 18.90 -22.96
C LEU A 36 -2.51 19.55 -21.98
N ILE A 37 -3.07 20.32 -21.06
CA ILE A 37 -2.38 20.86 -19.90
C ILE A 37 -2.85 20.05 -18.71
N ILE A 38 -1.88 19.47 -18.01
CA ILE A 38 -2.08 18.40 -17.04
C ILE A 38 -1.56 18.88 -15.69
N ASP A 39 -2.42 18.89 -14.70
CA ASP A 39 -2.07 18.99 -13.29
C ASP A 39 -1.86 17.57 -12.75
N LYS A 40 -0.63 17.29 -12.32
CA LYS A 40 -0.23 16.04 -11.65
C LYS A 40 0.33 16.33 -10.25
N SER A 41 -0.23 17.34 -9.59
CA SER A 41 0.23 17.78 -8.28
C SER A 41 0.06 16.72 -7.20
N ILE A 42 -0.89 15.77 -7.32
CA ILE A 42 -0.98 14.62 -6.40
C ILE A 42 0.29 13.77 -6.46
N HIS A 43 0.68 13.32 -7.65
CA HIS A 43 1.92 12.56 -7.84
C HIS A 43 3.13 13.33 -7.29
N THR A 44 3.21 14.62 -7.61
CA THR A 44 4.30 15.49 -7.12
C THR A 44 4.31 15.60 -5.60
N ALA A 45 3.14 15.71 -4.95
CA ALA A 45 3.01 15.78 -3.50
C ALA A 45 3.46 14.48 -2.81
N TYR A 46 3.04 13.32 -3.33
CA TYR A 46 3.51 12.02 -2.85
C TYR A 46 5.04 11.91 -2.96
N VAL A 47 5.62 12.22 -4.12
CA VAL A 47 7.09 12.16 -4.33
C VAL A 47 7.81 13.07 -3.33
N ARG A 48 7.33 14.30 -3.14
CA ARG A 48 7.95 15.24 -2.18
C ARG A 48 7.87 14.73 -0.75
N ALA A 49 6.71 14.23 -0.34
CA ALA A 49 6.50 13.70 1.01
C ALA A 49 7.39 12.47 1.29
N ILE A 50 7.52 11.56 0.32
CA ILE A 50 8.42 10.40 0.43
C ILE A 50 9.88 10.86 0.54
N ARG A 51 10.30 11.79 -0.32
CA ARG A 51 11.68 12.31 -0.30
C ARG A 51 12.02 13.05 0.99
N SER A 52 11.06 13.72 1.63
CA SER A 52 11.28 14.39 2.92
C SER A 52 11.28 13.44 4.11
N ALA A 53 10.72 12.23 3.97
CA ALA A 53 10.57 11.29 5.08
C ALA A 53 11.91 10.94 5.76
N GLN A 54 11.89 10.92 7.09
CA GLN A 54 13.03 10.75 7.97
C GLN A 54 12.99 9.44 8.77
N HIS A 55 11.81 9.01 9.22
CA HIS A 55 11.63 7.94 10.20
C HIS A 55 10.78 6.79 9.68
N PHE A 56 9.59 7.07 9.17
CA PHE A 56 8.72 6.03 8.63
C PHE A 56 7.64 6.58 7.69
N ILE A 57 7.06 5.67 6.89
CA ILE A 57 5.90 5.95 6.05
C ILE A 57 4.85 4.86 6.29
N TYR A 58 3.59 5.27 6.48
CA TYR A 58 2.44 4.37 6.57
C TYR A 58 1.45 4.71 5.45
N ILE A 59 1.08 3.72 4.64
CA ILE A 59 0.22 3.87 3.47
C ILE A 59 -0.96 2.92 3.61
N GLU A 60 -2.17 3.41 3.35
CA GLU A 60 -3.33 2.58 3.04
C GLU A 60 -3.83 2.94 1.65
N ASN A 61 -3.83 1.99 0.72
CA ASN A 61 -4.25 2.25 -0.66
C ASN A 61 -4.97 1.07 -1.29
N GLN A 62 -5.98 1.34 -2.13
CA GLN A 62 -6.68 0.28 -2.86
C GLN A 62 -5.82 -0.39 -3.92
N TYR A 63 -4.88 0.34 -4.52
CA TYR A 63 -3.93 -0.19 -5.49
C TYR A 63 -2.52 0.22 -5.11
N PHE A 64 -1.57 -0.66 -5.39
CA PHE A 64 -0.16 -0.37 -5.22
C PHE A 64 0.63 -0.96 -6.39
N LEU A 65 0.70 -0.21 -7.48
CA LEU A 65 1.47 -0.61 -8.66
C LEU A 65 2.03 0.61 -9.41
N GLY A 66 3.22 0.45 -9.98
CA GLY A 66 3.89 1.55 -10.66
C GLY A 66 5.37 1.36 -10.83
N SER A 67 6.01 2.38 -11.40
CA SER A 67 7.43 2.38 -11.77
C SER A 67 7.77 1.22 -12.70
N SER A 68 6.90 0.94 -13.69
CA SER A 68 7.02 -0.22 -14.60
C SER A 68 8.29 -0.24 -15.44
N TYR A 69 8.97 0.90 -15.58
CA TYR A 69 10.29 0.97 -16.22
C TYR A 69 11.37 0.20 -15.47
N ALA A 70 11.14 -0.19 -14.21
CA ALA A 70 12.08 -0.92 -13.36
C ALA A 70 11.58 -2.31 -12.92
N TRP A 71 10.44 -2.78 -13.42
CA TRP A 71 9.95 -4.12 -13.09
C TRP A 71 10.93 -5.21 -13.51
N PRO A 72 10.98 -6.34 -12.80
CA PRO A 72 11.93 -7.42 -13.11
C PRO A 72 11.60 -8.12 -14.43
N SER A 73 10.34 -8.09 -14.83
CA SER A 73 9.86 -8.50 -16.15
C SER A 73 8.76 -7.55 -16.61
N TYR A 74 8.28 -7.69 -17.85
CA TYR A 74 7.18 -6.86 -18.37
C TYR A 74 7.45 -5.33 -18.26
N VAL A 75 8.69 -4.95 -18.58
CA VAL A 75 9.18 -3.57 -18.45
C VAL A 75 8.46 -2.65 -19.43
N ASN A 76 8.22 -1.40 -19.02
CA ASN A 76 7.61 -0.33 -19.83
C ASN A 76 6.14 -0.59 -20.25
N SER A 77 5.35 -1.23 -19.39
CA SER A 77 3.87 -1.30 -19.57
C SER A 77 3.21 0.08 -19.65
N GLY A 78 3.84 1.10 -19.06
CA GLY A 78 3.38 2.50 -19.09
C GLY A 78 2.82 2.99 -17.76
N ALA A 79 3.03 2.22 -16.67
CA ALA A 79 2.77 2.63 -15.30
C ALA A 79 3.98 3.40 -14.73
N ASP A 80 4.27 4.56 -15.33
CA ASP A 80 5.49 5.35 -15.09
C ASP A 80 5.44 6.20 -13.81
N ASN A 81 4.39 6.10 -12.98
CA ASN A 81 4.35 6.78 -11.70
C ASN A 81 5.54 6.35 -10.82
N LEU A 82 6.03 7.28 -10.01
CA LEU A 82 7.32 7.15 -9.31
C LEU A 82 7.19 6.61 -7.89
N ILE A 83 5.96 6.40 -7.41
CA ILE A 83 5.71 6.21 -5.97
C ILE A 83 6.42 4.97 -5.43
N PRO A 84 6.30 3.78 -6.06
CA PRO A 84 7.03 2.60 -5.61
C PRO A 84 8.56 2.77 -5.63
N MET A 85 9.11 3.33 -6.71
CA MET A 85 10.57 3.52 -6.82
C MET A 85 11.10 4.54 -5.79
N GLU A 86 10.39 5.64 -5.55
CA GLU A 86 10.80 6.64 -4.54
C GLU A 86 10.81 6.04 -3.12
N LEU A 87 9.85 5.17 -2.80
CA LEU A 87 9.84 4.44 -1.52
C LEU A 87 11.05 3.50 -1.40
N ALA A 88 11.32 2.69 -2.44
CA ALA A 88 12.46 1.78 -2.43
C ALA A 88 13.80 2.51 -2.32
N LEU A 89 13.97 3.59 -3.08
CA LEU A 89 15.19 4.43 -3.02
C LEU A 89 15.32 5.17 -1.71
N LYS A 90 14.21 5.61 -1.09
CA LYS A 90 14.23 6.20 0.25
C LYS A 90 14.74 5.19 1.28
N ILE A 91 14.21 3.96 1.28
CA ILE A 91 14.70 2.89 2.15
C ILE A 91 16.19 2.62 1.90
N ALA A 92 16.59 2.44 0.64
CA ALA A 92 17.99 2.20 0.28
C ALA A 92 18.89 3.35 0.76
N SER A 93 18.46 4.61 0.63
CA SER A 93 19.23 5.75 1.13
C SER A 93 19.42 5.73 2.65
N LYS A 94 18.41 5.27 3.41
CA LYS A 94 18.46 5.17 4.86
C LYS A 94 19.35 4.01 5.31
N ILE A 95 19.28 2.86 4.63
CA ILE A 95 20.20 1.73 4.82
C ILE A 95 21.65 2.19 4.62
N ARG A 96 21.93 2.88 3.51
CA ARG A 96 23.28 3.40 3.21
C ARG A 96 23.80 4.37 4.26
N ALA A 97 22.91 5.17 4.84
CA ALA A 97 23.25 6.09 5.91
C ALA A 97 23.38 5.43 7.29
N GLY A 98 23.04 4.14 7.43
CA GLY A 98 22.93 3.47 8.73
C GLY A 98 21.80 4.01 9.59
N GLU A 99 20.81 4.66 8.98
CA GLU A 99 19.67 5.27 9.65
C GLU A 99 18.47 4.34 9.64
N ARG A 100 17.77 4.27 10.77
CA ARG A 100 16.57 3.44 10.87
C ARG A 100 15.41 4.06 10.08
N PHE A 101 14.74 3.25 9.27
CA PHE A 101 13.57 3.65 8.49
C PHE A 101 12.66 2.48 8.19
N ALA A 102 11.34 2.68 8.26
CA ALA A 102 10.35 1.64 7.98
C ALA A 102 9.23 2.15 7.05
N VAL A 103 8.76 1.29 6.16
CA VAL A 103 7.58 1.53 5.33
C VAL A 103 6.57 0.43 5.56
N TYR A 104 5.32 0.83 5.82
CA TYR A 104 4.17 -0.02 6.04
C TYR A 104 3.13 0.27 4.96
N VAL A 105 2.70 -0.75 4.24
CA VAL A 105 1.72 -0.62 3.15
C VAL A 105 0.57 -1.58 3.39
N VAL A 106 -0.64 -1.05 3.58
CA VAL A 106 -1.87 -1.82 3.70
C VAL A 106 -2.65 -1.68 2.40
N ILE A 107 -2.92 -2.82 1.76
CA ILE A 107 -3.64 -2.95 0.49
C ILE A 107 -4.77 -3.98 0.64
N PRO A 108 -5.80 -3.98 -0.23
CA PRO A 108 -6.80 -5.02 -0.16
C PRO A 108 -6.16 -6.37 -0.51
N MET A 109 -6.73 -7.47 0.01
CA MET A 109 -6.22 -8.82 -0.28
C MET A 109 -6.23 -9.10 -1.79
N TRP A 110 -7.26 -8.62 -2.48
CA TRP A 110 -7.30 -8.47 -3.94
C TRP A 110 -8.14 -7.23 -4.30
N PRO A 111 -7.94 -6.62 -5.47
CA PRO A 111 -8.79 -5.53 -5.98
C PRO A 111 -10.27 -5.93 -6.10
N GLU A 112 -11.19 -4.97 -6.02
CA GLU A 112 -12.63 -5.24 -6.11
C GLU A 112 -12.98 -5.98 -7.40
N GLY A 113 -13.73 -7.07 -7.27
CA GLY A 113 -14.07 -7.97 -8.36
C GLY A 113 -13.89 -9.44 -7.99
N VAL A 114 -14.09 -10.31 -8.97
CA VAL A 114 -13.87 -11.75 -8.81
C VAL A 114 -12.36 -12.03 -8.90
N PRO A 115 -11.71 -12.64 -7.88
CA PRO A 115 -10.27 -12.85 -7.86
C PRO A 115 -9.69 -13.60 -9.06
N THR A 116 -10.48 -14.50 -9.65
CA THR A 116 -10.10 -15.31 -10.82
C THR A 116 -10.30 -14.57 -12.16
N ALA A 117 -10.93 -13.40 -12.16
CA ALA A 117 -11.15 -12.63 -13.39
C ALA A 117 -9.84 -12.08 -13.95
N ALA A 118 -9.75 -12.00 -15.28
CA ALA A 118 -8.55 -11.55 -15.99
C ALA A 118 -8.07 -10.17 -15.53
N SER A 119 -8.98 -9.20 -15.36
CA SER A 119 -8.63 -7.85 -14.89
C SER A 119 -7.99 -7.86 -13.51
N VAL A 120 -8.54 -8.65 -12.57
CA VAL A 120 -8.01 -8.74 -11.20
C VAL A 120 -6.66 -9.46 -11.20
N GLN A 121 -6.52 -10.55 -11.96
CA GLN A 121 -5.26 -11.29 -12.08
C GLN A 121 -4.14 -10.46 -12.71
N GLU A 122 -4.45 -9.60 -13.68
CA GLU A 122 -3.47 -8.70 -14.29
C GLU A 122 -3.01 -7.60 -13.32
N ILE A 123 -3.95 -7.00 -12.58
CA ILE A 123 -3.62 -5.99 -11.56
C ILE A 123 -2.72 -6.61 -10.47
N LEU A 124 -3.04 -7.82 -10.01
CA LEU A 124 -2.22 -8.54 -9.03
C LEU A 124 -0.83 -8.88 -9.59
N TYR A 125 -0.73 -9.17 -10.88
CA TYR A 125 0.55 -9.39 -11.55
C TYR A 125 1.39 -8.11 -11.55
N PHE A 126 0.82 -6.96 -11.89
CA PHE A 126 1.52 -5.67 -11.84
C PHE A 126 1.92 -5.26 -10.42
N GLN A 127 1.07 -5.54 -9.44
CA GLN A 127 1.40 -5.36 -8.02
C GLN A 127 2.59 -6.24 -7.62
N ALA A 128 2.59 -7.52 -8.00
CA ALA A 128 3.70 -8.44 -7.74
C ALA A 128 5.01 -7.95 -8.38
N GLN A 129 4.99 -7.54 -9.65
CA GLN A 129 6.17 -6.95 -10.32
C GLN A 129 6.69 -5.70 -9.60
N THR A 130 5.77 -4.87 -9.08
CA THR A 130 6.10 -3.67 -8.32
C THR A 130 6.76 -4.02 -6.97
N MET A 131 6.16 -4.94 -6.21
CA MET A 131 6.71 -5.41 -4.93
C MET A 131 8.10 -6.02 -5.10
N GLU A 132 8.28 -6.90 -6.09
CA GLU A 132 9.56 -7.56 -6.38
C GLU A 132 10.64 -6.54 -6.76
N MET A 133 10.31 -5.56 -7.59
CA MET A 133 11.23 -4.47 -7.91
C MET A 133 11.69 -3.71 -6.66
N MET A 134 10.77 -3.36 -5.76
CA MET A 134 11.13 -2.66 -4.53
C MET A 134 12.02 -3.51 -3.61
N TYR A 135 11.67 -4.78 -3.41
CA TYR A 135 12.47 -5.68 -2.57
C TYR A 135 13.86 -5.94 -3.17
N ARG A 136 13.99 -6.10 -4.49
CA ARG A 136 15.29 -6.23 -5.16
C ARG A 136 16.19 -5.01 -4.95
N VAL A 137 15.64 -3.80 -5.02
CA VAL A 137 16.40 -2.56 -4.73
C VAL A 137 16.93 -2.57 -3.29
N ILE A 138 16.09 -2.95 -2.33
CA ILE A 138 16.47 -3.02 -0.90
C ILE A 138 17.52 -4.12 -0.67
N ALA A 139 17.34 -5.30 -1.24
CA ALA A 139 18.26 -6.43 -1.13
C ALA A 139 19.65 -6.09 -1.71
N GLN A 140 19.67 -5.41 -2.85
CA GLN A 140 20.91 -4.92 -3.47
C GLN A 140 21.65 -3.95 -2.55
N GLU A 141 20.94 -3.03 -1.89
CA GLU A 141 21.56 -2.07 -0.97
C GLU A 141 22.10 -2.74 0.29
N LEU A 142 21.35 -3.66 0.91
CA LEU A 142 21.83 -4.42 2.08
C LEU A 142 23.10 -5.20 1.75
N LYS A 143 23.13 -5.84 0.57
CA LYS A 143 24.32 -6.52 0.06
C LYS A 143 25.48 -5.57 -0.15
N ALA A 144 25.24 -4.40 -0.76
CA ALA A 144 26.28 -3.38 -0.99
C ALA A 144 26.87 -2.85 0.32
N MET A 145 26.06 -2.75 1.38
CA MET A 145 26.48 -2.32 2.72
C MET A 145 27.01 -3.45 3.60
N ASN A 146 27.15 -4.67 3.07
CA ASN A 146 27.61 -5.87 3.80
C ASN A 146 26.78 -6.14 5.08
N ILE A 147 25.48 -5.86 5.04
CA ILE A 147 24.58 -6.17 6.15
C ILE A 147 24.07 -7.59 5.96
N GLU A 148 24.73 -8.53 6.62
CA GLU A 148 24.37 -9.94 6.58
C GLU A 148 23.12 -10.23 7.43
N ASN A 149 22.35 -11.25 7.03
CA ASN A 149 21.17 -11.75 7.75
C ASN A 149 20.07 -10.71 8.01
N ALA A 150 20.06 -9.58 7.30
CA ALA A 150 18.98 -8.62 7.38
C ALA A 150 17.70 -9.20 6.76
N ASN A 151 16.58 -9.03 7.46
CA ASN A 151 15.27 -9.33 6.88
C ASN A 151 14.80 -8.10 6.10
N LEU A 152 14.43 -8.27 4.83
CA LEU A 152 13.89 -7.18 4.00
C LEU A 152 12.62 -6.57 4.60
N GLN A 153 11.83 -7.39 5.32
CA GLN A 153 10.63 -6.98 6.04
C GLN A 153 10.94 -6.20 7.33
N ASP A 154 12.20 -6.07 7.74
CA ASP A 154 12.57 -5.07 8.75
C ASP A 154 12.43 -3.64 8.17
N TYR A 155 12.35 -3.46 6.85
CA TYR A 155 12.31 -2.14 6.19
C TYR A 155 11.04 -1.87 5.37
N LEU A 156 10.55 -2.84 4.61
CA LEU A 156 9.36 -2.70 3.75
C LEU A 156 8.36 -3.80 4.06
N ASN A 157 7.14 -3.41 4.40
CA ASN A 157 6.11 -4.36 4.82
C ASN A 157 4.81 -4.14 4.04
N PHE A 158 4.25 -5.24 3.54
CA PHE A 158 2.93 -5.26 2.90
C PHE A 158 1.97 -6.09 3.73
N TYR A 159 0.77 -5.54 3.93
CA TYR A 159 -0.31 -6.13 4.68
C TYR A 159 -1.61 -6.06 3.90
N CYS A 160 -2.57 -6.87 4.30
CA CYS A 160 -3.97 -6.71 3.94
C CYS A 160 -4.85 -6.82 5.19
N LEU A 161 -6.14 -6.54 5.05
CA LEU A 161 -7.09 -6.65 6.16
C LEU A 161 -8.05 -7.81 5.95
N GLY A 162 -8.39 -8.48 7.05
CA GLY A 162 -9.39 -9.54 7.06
C GLY A 162 -10.15 -9.59 8.37
N ASN A 163 -11.32 -10.19 8.32
CA ASN A 163 -12.09 -10.52 9.50
C ASN A 163 -12.46 -12.00 9.49
N ARG A 164 -12.60 -12.57 10.69
CA ARG A 164 -13.06 -13.93 10.90
C ARG A 164 -13.88 -13.97 12.17
N GLU A 165 -15.15 -14.36 12.05
CA GLU A 165 -16.12 -14.22 13.15
C GLU A 165 -16.59 -15.58 13.67
N GLU A 166 -16.71 -15.73 14.98
CA GLU A 166 -17.27 -16.95 15.58
C GLU A 166 -18.76 -17.10 15.26
N PRO A 167 -19.30 -18.34 15.22
CA PRO A 167 -20.74 -18.57 15.17
C PRO A 167 -21.47 -17.84 16.29
N SER A 168 -22.51 -17.09 15.95
CA SER A 168 -23.37 -16.47 16.96
C SER A 168 -24.05 -17.56 17.79
N THR A 169 -23.97 -17.48 19.12
CA THR A 169 -24.61 -18.42 20.05
C THR A 169 -26.14 -18.48 19.96
N ASN A 170 -26.77 -17.47 19.32
CA ASN A 170 -28.22 -17.32 19.22
C ASN A 170 -28.78 -17.59 17.80
N GLY A 171 -27.94 -18.04 16.85
CA GLY A 171 -28.38 -18.34 15.48
C GLY A 171 -28.97 -19.74 15.36
N SER A 172 -29.96 -19.93 14.49
CA SER A 172 -30.47 -21.27 14.16
C SER A 172 -29.33 -22.13 13.57
N PRO A 173 -29.26 -23.45 13.85
CA PRO A 173 -28.20 -24.35 13.36
C PRO A 173 -28.20 -24.61 11.83
N ASP A 174 -28.90 -23.80 11.04
CA ASP A 174 -29.49 -24.25 9.77
C ASP A 174 -28.64 -24.07 8.50
N SER A 175 -27.34 -23.75 8.59
CA SER A 175 -26.50 -23.60 7.38
C SER A 175 -25.25 -24.47 7.29
N ASP A 176 -24.86 -25.20 8.34
CA ASP A 176 -23.57 -25.93 8.36
C ASP A 176 -23.55 -27.24 7.54
N LYS A 177 -24.67 -27.58 6.89
CA LYS A 177 -24.78 -28.77 6.01
C LYS A 177 -24.85 -28.43 4.52
N SER A 178 -24.52 -27.22 4.10
CA SER A 178 -24.48 -26.91 2.67
C SER A 178 -23.21 -27.50 2.03
N SER A 179 -23.37 -28.36 1.01
CA SER A 179 -22.28 -28.87 0.16
C SER A 179 -21.79 -27.84 -0.87
N ASP A 180 -22.14 -26.56 -0.68
CA ASP A 180 -21.82 -25.46 -1.57
C ASP A 180 -20.31 -25.20 -1.58
N LYS A 181 -19.65 -25.68 -2.63
CA LYS A 181 -18.23 -25.46 -2.88
C LYS A 181 -17.95 -24.14 -3.62
N SER A 182 -18.96 -23.28 -3.80
CA SER A 182 -18.73 -21.93 -4.34
C SER A 182 -17.88 -21.10 -3.38
N ALA A 183 -17.26 -20.04 -3.90
CA ALA A 183 -16.52 -19.07 -3.10
C ALA A 183 -17.37 -18.51 -1.94
N ALA A 184 -18.65 -18.23 -2.18
CA ALA A 184 -19.57 -17.76 -1.16
C ALA A 184 -19.87 -18.85 -0.11
N GLY A 185 -20.02 -20.11 -0.53
CA GLY A 185 -20.20 -21.25 0.38
C GLY A 185 -19.00 -21.46 1.29
N LEU A 186 -17.79 -21.40 0.73
CA LEU A 186 -16.54 -21.56 1.49
C LEU A 186 -16.30 -20.39 2.45
N ALA A 187 -16.52 -19.14 2.02
CA ALA A 187 -16.39 -17.97 2.91
C ALA A 187 -17.39 -18.04 4.09
N ARG A 188 -18.63 -18.52 3.86
CA ARG A 188 -19.60 -18.77 4.94
C ARG A 188 -19.15 -19.90 5.86
N LYS A 189 -18.65 -21.01 5.30
CA LYS A 189 -18.18 -22.17 6.06
C LYS A 189 -17.03 -21.81 6.99
N TYR A 190 -16.00 -21.12 6.48
CA TYR A 190 -14.83 -20.74 7.26
C TYR A 190 -14.99 -19.41 8.02
N ARG A 191 -16.13 -18.73 7.79
CA ARG A 191 -16.55 -17.48 8.45
C ARG A 191 -15.52 -16.37 8.36
N ARG A 192 -14.83 -16.28 7.23
CA ARG A 192 -13.74 -15.34 6.98
C ARG A 192 -13.91 -14.63 5.65
N PHE A 193 -13.51 -13.36 5.61
CA PHE A 193 -13.40 -12.60 4.37
C PHE A 193 -12.45 -11.43 4.54
N MET A 194 -11.99 -10.84 3.44
CA MET A 194 -11.20 -9.61 3.53
C MET A 194 -12.05 -8.45 4.06
N ILE A 195 -11.43 -7.56 4.82
CA ILE A 195 -11.94 -6.20 4.97
C ILE A 195 -11.36 -5.40 3.81
N TYR A 196 -12.22 -4.81 3.00
CA TYR A 196 -11.78 -4.18 1.76
C TYR A 196 -11.13 -2.81 2.03
N VAL A 197 -9.85 -2.70 1.70
CA VAL A 197 -9.10 -1.45 1.83
C VAL A 197 -9.41 -0.56 0.62
N HIS A 198 -10.37 0.35 0.78
CA HIS A 198 -10.69 1.37 -0.21
C HIS A 198 -10.00 2.72 0.09
N ALA A 199 -9.16 2.79 1.11
CA ALA A 199 -8.42 3.99 1.47
C ALA A 199 -7.50 4.46 0.33
N LYS A 200 -7.14 5.75 0.36
CA LYS A 200 -6.08 6.35 -0.47
C LYS A 200 -5.36 7.42 0.36
N GLY A 201 -4.48 6.96 1.25
CA GLY A 201 -3.80 7.82 2.20
C GLY A 201 -2.35 7.44 2.44
N MET A 202 -1.57 8.42 2.88
CA MET A 202 -0.18 8.24 3.32
C MET A 202 0.11 9.15 4.50
N ILE A 203 0.66 8.59 5.57
CA ILE A 203 1.17 9.28 6.74
C ILE A 203 2.70 9.22 6.70
N VAL A 204 3.35 10.35 6.95
CA VAL A 204 4.81 10.46 6.97
C VAL A 204 5.24 11.03 8.31
N ASP A 205 6.08 10.27 9.02
CA ASP A 205 6.75 10.66 10.26
C ASP A 205 5.82 11.16 11.39
N ASP A 206 4.55 10.74 11.39
CA ASP A 206 3.47 11.22 12.28
C ASP A 206 3.26 12.76 12.25
N GLU A 207 3.83 13.45 11.26
CA GLU A 207 3.79 14.91 11.08
C GLU A 207 2.86 15.33 9.95
N TYR A 208 2.92 14.62 8.82
CA TYR A 208 2.28 14.99 7.58
C TYR A 208 1.38 13.86 7.08
N VAL A 209 0.23 14.22 6.50
CA VAL A 209 -0.71 13.27 5.91
C VAL A 209 -1.17 13.74 4.53
N ILE A 210 -1.27 12.80 3.59
CA ILE A 210 -2.01 12.95 2.33
C ILE A 210 -3.26 12.08 2.40
N LEU A 211 -4.42 12.64 2.09
CA LEU A 211 -5.71 11.93 1.99
C LEU A 211 -6.43 12.39 0.73
N GLY A 212 -7.03 11.47 -0.02
CA GLY A 212 -7.75 11.83 -1.25
C GLY A 212 -8.45 10.67 -1.92
N SER A 213 -8.67 10.80 -3.22
CA SER A 213 -9.28 9.78 -4.08
C SER A 213 -8.25 8.98 -4.89
N ALA A 214 -7.03 9.51 -5.06
CA ALA A 214 -6.02 8.95 -5.95
C ALA A 214 -5.37 7.67 -5.42
N ASN A 215 -5.54 6.58 -6.16
CA ASN A 215 -4.85 5.33 -5.92
C ASN A 215 -3.36 5.40 -6.28
N ILE A 216 -2.53 4.49 -5.75
CA ILE A 216 -1.14 4.33 -6.20
C ILE A 216 -1.14 3.42 -7.43
N ASN A 217 -1.56 4.00 -8.55
CA ASN A 217 -1.54 3.39 -9.88
C ASN A 217 -1.42 4.50 -10.94
N GLN A 218 -1.22 4.11 -12.20
CA GLN A 218 -1.08 5.09 -13.28
C GLN A 218 -2.39 5.81 -13.58
N ARG A 219 -3.53 5.12 -13.49
CA ARG A 219 -4.87 5.69 -13.67
C ARG A 219 -5.10 6.95 -12.82
N SER A 220 -4.76 6.91 -11.54
CA SER A 220 -4.94 8.04 -10.63
C SER A 220 -3.78 9.04 -10.65
N LEU A 221 -2.54 8.62 -10.93
CA LEU A 221 -1.35 9.49 -10.78
C LEU A 221 -0.84 10.14 -12.08
N ALA A 222 -1.38 9.76 -13.24
CA ALA A 222 -0.96 10.33 -14.52
C ALA A 222 -1.38 11.80 -14.73
N GLY A 223 -2.45 12.26 -14.07
CA GLY A 223 -3.06 13.58 -14.28
C GLY A 223 -3.99 13.65 -15.50
N SER A 224 -3.73 12.87 -16.55
CA SER A 224 -4.50 12.86 -17.80
C SER A 224 -5.28 11.56 -18.04
N ARG A 225 -5.65 10.87 -16.96
CA ARG A 225 -6.46 9.64 -16.99
C ARG A 225 -7.72 9.88 -16.17
N ASP A 226 -7.81 9.35 -14.96
CA ASP A 226 -8.93 9.67 -14.07
C ASP A 226 -8.67 11.02 -13.38
N THR A 227 -9.76 11.75 -13.10
CA THR A 227 -9.69 13.02 -12.37
C THR A 227 -9.73 12.77 -10.87
N GLU A 228 -8.71 13.22 -10.14
CA GLU A 228 -8.55 12.95 -8.72
C GLU A 228 -8.33 14.24 -7.92
N ILE A 229 -8.65 14.18 -6.63
CA ILE A 229 -8.36 15.25 -5.67
C ILE A 229 -7.74 14.66 -4.39
N ALA A 230 -6.79 15.38 -3.82
CA ALA A 230 -6.23 15.07 -2.51
C ALA A 230 -5.92 16.34 -1.74
N MET A 231 -5.83 16.22 -0.42
CA MET A 231 -5.22 17.22 0.45
C MET A 231 -3.92 16.67 1.01
N GLY A 232 -2.95 17.55 1.27
CA GLY A 232 -1.84 17.31 2.18
C GLY A 232 -1.87 18.28 3.35
N ALA A 233 -1.62 17.80 4.56
CA ALA A 233 -1.71 18.64 5.74
C ALA A 233 -0.71 18.25 6.83
N TYR A 234 -0.30 19.25 7.61
CA TYR A 234 0.49 19.10 8.82
C TYR A 234 0.12 20.17 9.84
N GLN A 235 0.54 19.96 11.08
CA GLN A 235 0.35 20.93 12.15
C GLN A 235 1.70 21.58 12.49
N PRO A 236 1.93 22.88 12.22
CA PRO A 236 3.26 23.50 12.38
C PRO A 236 3.86 23.41 13.80
N HIS A 237 3.02 23.35 14.83
CA HIS A 237 3.44 23.18 16.23
C HIS A 237 3.66 21.71 16.64
N HIS A 238 3.31 20.77 15.77
CA HIS A 238 3.57 19.34 15.89
C HIS A 238 4.36 18.88 14.67
N ALA A 239 5.48 19.56 14.42
CA ALA A 239 6.45 19.24 13.38
C ALA A 239 7.80 18.90 14.02
N TRP A 240 8.53 17.94 13.48
CA TRP A 240 9.86 17.54 13.98
C TRP A 240 10.80 18.75 14.08
N ALA A 241 10.82 19.58 13.04
CA ALA A 241 11.68 20.78 12.98
C ALA A 241 11.36 21.81 14.09
N THR A 242 10.09 21.93 14.49
CA THR A 242 9.65 22.89 15.51
C THR A 242 9.77 22.32 16.93
N LYS A 243 9.42 21.04 17.12
CA LYS A 243 9.41 20.40 18.44
C LYS A 243 10.79 19.90 18.89
N GLY A 244 11.66 19.50 17.96
CA GLY A 244 12.89 18.77 18.27
C GLY A 244 12.67 17.36 18.84
N ALA A 245 11.45 16.83 18.75
CA ALA A 245 11.04 15.52 19.25
C ALA A 245 9.81 15.01 18.48
N HIS A 246 9.45 13.73 18.66
CA HIS A 246 8.37 13.07 17.93
C HIS A 246 7.05 13.88 18.02
N PRO A 247 6.48 14.31 16.87
CA PRO A 247 5.24 15.06 16.82
C PRO A 247 4.01 14.24 17.24
N HIS A 248 3.64 14.32 18.52
CA HIS A 248 2.36 13.82 19.00
C HIS A 248 1.24 14.84 18.71
N GLY A 249 0.85 14.96 17.44
CA GLY A 249 -0.27 15.76 16.96
C GLY A 249 -1.52 14.93 16.66
N GLN A 250 -2.43 15.50 15.89
CA GLN A 250 -3.61 14.82 15.35
C GLN A 250 -3.23 13.74 14.32
N VAL A 251 -2.17 13.95 13.53
CA VAL A 251 -1.67 12.93 12.58
C VAL A 251 -1.20 11.69 13.33
N TYR A 252 -0.37 11.86 14.38
CA TYR A 252 -0.01 10.80 15.31
C TYR A 252 -1.24 10.10 15.94
N GLY A 253 -2.21 10.87 16.44
CA GLY A 253 -3.43 10.31 17.03
C GLY A 253 -4.24 9.49 16.03
N TYR A 254 -4.38 9.98 14.79
CA TYR A 254 -5.06 9.30 13.70
C TYR A 254 -4.38 7.98 13.34
N ARG A 255 -3.04 8.00 13.18
CA ARG A 255 -2.25 6.79 12.91
C ARG A 255 -2.41 5.75 14.01
N ASN A 256 -2.33 6.15 15.28
CA ASN A 256 -2.53 5.24 16.41
C ASN A 256 -3.97 4.69 16.47
N SER A 257 -4.98 5.48 16.08
CA SER A 257 -6.37 5.01 15.99
C SER A 257 -6.51 3.92 14.93
N LEU A 258 -5.93 4.11 13.74
CA LEU A 258 -5.91 3.10 12.67
C LEU A 258 -5.17 1.83 13.13
N TRP A 259 -4.03 1.99 13.80
CA TRP A 259 -3.28 0.85 14.31
C TRP A 259 -4.02 0.11 15.41
N ALA A 260 -4.74 0.81 16.30
CA ALA A 260 -5.58 0.18 17.31
C ALA A 260 -6.72 -0.65 16.68
N GLU A 261 -7.34 -0.13 15.60
CA GLU A 261 -8.33 -0.87 14.79
C GLU A 261 -7.70 -2.12 14.16
N HIS A 262 -6.61 -1.96 13.42
CA HIS A 262 -6.03 -3.05 12.64
C HIS A 262 -5.29 -4.08 13.49
N LEU A 263 -4.66 -3.69 14.59
CA LEU A 263 -3.86 -4.59 15.43
C LEU A 263 -4.63 -5.10 16.66
N GLY A 264 -5.81 -4.54 16.94
CA GLY A 264 -6.65 -4.92 18.08
C GLY A 264 -6.01 -4.64 19.46
N VAL A 265 -4.95 -3.82 19.51
CA VAL A 265 -4.19 -3.51 20.73
C VAL A 265 -3.59 -2.11 20.65
N VAL A 266 -3.38 -1.48 21.80
CA VAL A 266 -2.57 -0.27 21.95
C VAL A 266 -1.32 -0.65 22.73
N ASP A 267 -0.14 -0.40 22.15
CA ASP A 267 1.14 -0.82 22.69
C ASP A 267 2.17 0.32 22.66
N GLU A 268 3.05 0.37 23.66
CA GLU A 268 4.12 1.37 23.78
C GLU A 268 5.09 1.35 22.59
N ARG A 269 5.30 0.18 21.97
CA ARG A 269 6.15 0.02 20.80
C ARG A 269 5.66 0.84 19.61
N PHE A 270 4.35 1.06 19.50
CA PHE A 270 3.75 1.88 18.44
C PHE A 270 4.06 3.38 18.58
N LYS A 271 4.69 3.81 19.67
CA LYS A 271 5.18 5.19 19.81
C LYS A 271 6.39 5.48 18.93
N ASP A 272 7.10 4.48 18.44
CA ASP A 272 8.17 4.65 17.46
C ASP A 272 8.02 3.63 16.32
N PRO A 273 7.23 3.96 15.28
CA PRO A 273 7.05 3.11 14.11
C PRO A 273 8.33 2.93 13.29
N SER A 274 9.37 3.72 13.50
CA SER A 274 10.64 3.47 12.83
C SER A 274 11.39 2.32 13.51
N SER A 275 11.22 2.11 14.82
CA SER A 275 12.00 1.13 15.57
C SER A 275 11.87 -0.30 15.05
N LEU A 276 12.94 -1.09 15.20
CA LEU A 276 12.95 -2.49 14.80
C LEU A 276 11.96 -3.33 15.64
N ASP A 277 11.86 -3.02 16.93
CA ASP A 277 10.93 -3.67 17.86
C ASP A 277 9.47 -3.45 17.43
N CYS A 278 9.11 -2.22 17.05
CA CYS A 278 7.78 -1.92 16.51
C CYS A 278 7.50 -2.69 15.22
N VAL A 279 8.40 -2.67 14.24
CA VAL A 279 8.21 -3.40 12.97
C VAL A 279 8.01 -4.89 13.22
N ARG A 280 8.87 -5.50 14.04
CA ARG A 280 8.80 -6.94 14.31
C ARG A 280 7.55 -7.32 15.08
N PHE A 281 7.09 -6.49 16.01
CA PHE A 281 5.84 -6.76 16.72
C PHE A 281 4.62 -6.65 15.81
N VAL A 282 4.56 -5.64 14.93
CA VAL A 282 3.50 -5.53 13.92
C VAL A 282 3.52 -6.74 12.97
N ASN A 283 4.70 -7.16 12.51
CA ASN A 283 4.86 -8.33 11.65
C ASN A 283 4.43 -9.63 12.35
N GLN A 284 4.78 -9.80 13.62
CA GLN A 284 4.36 -10.95 14.41
C GLN A 284 2.83 -11.05 14.48
N ILE A 285 2.13 -9.96 14.83
CA ILE A 285 0.66 -9.96 14.85
C ILE A 285 0.09 -10.31 13.47
N ALA A 286 0.64 -9.71 12.41
CA ALA A 286 0.18 -9.93 11.05
C ALA A 286 0.41 -11.38 10.55
N GLU A 287 1.52 -11.99 10.95
CA GLU A 287 1.86 -13.39 10.66
C GLU A 287 0.93 -14.36 11.40
N GLU A 288 0.78 -14.19 12.71
CA GLU A 288 -0.12 -15.01 13.53
C GLU A 288 -1.57 -14.88 13.05
N ASN A 289 -2.01 -13.67 12.68
CA ASN A 289 -3.34 -13.48 12.15
C ASN A 289 -3.54 -14.14 10.80
N TRP A 290 -2.53 -14.16 9.92
CA TRP A 290 -2.66 -14.89 8.65
C TRP A 290 -2.80 -16.39 8.87
N GLU A 291 -2.01 -16.98 9.78
CA GLU A 291 -2.15 -18.39 10.15
C GLU A 291 -3.55 -18.70 10.69
N ARG A 292 -4.06 -17.85 11.59
CA ARG A 292 -5.43 -17.95 12.13
C ARG A 292 -6.48 -17.72 11.05
N PHE A 293 -6.24 -16.81 10.11
CA PHE A 293 -7.16 -16.52 9.01
C PHE A 293 -7.26 -17.72 8.07
N THR A 294 -6.14 -18.35 7.70
CA THR A 294 -6.09 -19.48 6.75
C THR A 294 -6.42 -20.84 7.36
N SER A 295 -6.42 -20.98 8.69
CA SER A 295 -6.71 -22.24 9.39
C SER A 295 -8.10 -22.82 9.05
N GLU A 296 -8.19 -24.14 8.88
CA GLU A 296 -9.47 -24.83 8.71
C GLU A 296 -10.36 -24.71 9.97
N GLU A 297 -9.73 -24.81 11.15
CA GLU A 297 -10.40 -24.61 12.42
C GLU A 297 -10.70 -23.13 12.67
N MET A 298 -11.81 -22.85 13.37
CA MET A 298 -12.17 -21.49 13.74
C MET A 298 -11.19 -20.95 14.79
N LYS A 299 -10.47 -19.88 14.45
CA LYS A 299 -9.55 -19.17 15.35
C LYS A 299 -9.81 -17.67 15.24
N THR A 300 -10.02 -17.03 16.38
CA THR A 300 -10.29 -15.60 16.46
C THR A 300 -9.02 -14.79 16.19
N LEU A 301 -9.14 -13.78 15.33
CA LEU A 301 -8.04 -12.88 14.98
C LEU A 301 -7.77 -11.88 16.10
N GLN A 302 -6.52 -11.42 16.19
CA GLN A 302 -6.17 -10.23 16.95
C GLN A 302 -6.25 -9.01 16.04
N GLY A 303 -7.37 -8.28 16.10
CA GLY A 303 -7.63 -7.20 15.14
C GLY A 303 -7.86 -7.75 13.73
N HIS A 304 -7.36 -7.04 12.73
CA HIS A 304 -7.66 -7.26 11.31
C HIS A 304 -6.44 -7.33 10.39
N LEU A 305 -5.26 -6.90 10.86
CA LEU A 305 -4.05 -6.84 10.04
C LEU A 305 -3.53 -8.24 9.76
N LEU A 306 -3.39 -8.58 8.48
CA LEU A 306 -2.82 -9.82 7.97
C LEU A 306 -1.53 -9.49 7.23
N ARG A 307 -0.51 -10.36 7.29
CA ARG A 307 0.60 -10.26 6.34
C ARG A 307 0.04 -10.37 4.92
N TYR A 308 0.56 -9.60 3.98
CA TYR A 308 0.23 -9.86 2.58
C TYR A 308 0.81 -11.24 2.20
N PRO A 309 0.05 -12.13 1.53
CA PRO A 309 0.38 -13.55 1.47
C PRO A 309 1.41 -13.91 0.40
N VAL A 310 2.52 -13.19 0.39
CA VAL A 310 3.69 -13.46 -0.45
C VAL A 310 4.88 -13.88 0.43
N LYS A 311 5.70 -14.75 -0.14
CA LYS A 311 7.05 -15.06 0.33
C LYS A 311 8.03 -14.08 -0.32
N ILE A 312 8.96 -13.55 0.48
CA ILE A 312 10.03 -12.69 0.02
C ILE A 312 11.34 -13.43 0.27
N GLU A 313 12.10 -13.67 -0.78
CA GLU A 313 13.41 -14.30 -0.71
C GLU A 313 14.51 -13.26 -0.38
N PRO A 314 15.68 -13.66 0.15
CA PRO A 314 16.75 -12.73 0.53
C PRO A 314 17.30 -11.86 -0.61
N ASP A 315 17.13 -12.28 -1.87
CA ASP A 315 17.54 -11.52 -3.05
C ASP A 315 16.45 -10.54 -3.56
N GLY A 316 15.30 -10.51 -2.88
CA GLY A 316 14.15 -9.67 -3.20
C GLY A 316 13.16 -10.29 -4.20
N ASN A 317 13.40 -11.53 -4.66
CA ASN A 317 12.39 -12.26 -5.42
C ASN A 317 11.15 -12.52 -4.55
N ILE A 318 9.98 -12.49 -5.16
CA ILE A 318 8.73 -12.79 -4.47
C ILE A 318 8.02 -13.98 -5.11
N GLY A 319 7.25 -14.69 -4.31
CA GLY A 319 6.38 -15.77 -4.76
C GLY A 319 5.20 -15.96 -3.80
N PRO A 320 4.29 -16.90 -4.08
CA PRO A 320 3.28 -17.28 -3.11
C PRO A 320 3.91 -17.90 -1.86
N LEU A 321 3.21 -17.82 -0.72
CA LEU A 321 3.57 -18.62 0.45
C LEU A 321 3.48 -20.13 0.11
N PRO A 322 4.27 -21.00 0.79
CA PRO A 322 4.21 -22.45 0.58
C PRO A 322 2.77 -22.97 0.69
N ASP A 323 2.36 -23.79 -0.28
CA ASP A 323 1.02 -24.38 -0.38
C ASP A 323 -0.15 -23.37 -0.48
N GLN A 324 0.14 -22.10 -0.75
CA GLN A 324 -0.83 -21.00 -0.83
C GLN A 324 -0.70 -20.24 -2.15
N GLU A 325 -0.84 -20.94 -3.28
CA GLU A 325 -0.78 -20.31 -4.60
C GLU A 325 -1.96 -19.37 -4.88
N CYS A 326 -3.12 -19.66 -4.29
CA CYS A 326 -4.36 -18.93 -4.50
C CYS A 326 -4.92 -18.37 -3.19
N PHE A 327 -5.76 -17.33 -3.28
CA PHE A 327 -6.46 -16.80 -2.12
C PHE A 327 -7.40 -17.85 -1.50
N PRO A 328 -7.50 -17.88 -0.15
CA PRO A 328 -8.37 -18.82 0.55
C PRO A 328 -9.83 -18.64 0.11
N ASP A 329 -10.51 -19.76 -0.12
CA ASP A 329 -11.95 -19.88 -0.42
C ASP A 329 -12.39 -19.37 -1.80
N VAL A 330 -11.73 -18.33 -2.32
CA VAL A 330 -12.17 -17.61 -3.52
C VAL A 330 -11.32 -17.94 -4.76
N GLY A 331 -10.17 -18.57 -4.59
CA GLY A 331 -9.25 -18.89 -5.69
C GLY A 331 -8.54 -17.65 -6.25
N GLY A 332 -7.99 -17.76 -7.46
CA GLY A 332 -7.20 -16.69 -8.10
C GLY A 332 -5.79 -16.64 -7.54
N LYS A 333 -4.79 -16.51 -8.43
CA LYS A 333 -3.39 -16.56 -8.01
C LYS A 333 -3.04 -15.31 -7.22
N ILE A 334 -2.32 -15.48 -6.12
CA ILE A 334 -1.91 -14.36 -5.24
C ILE A 334 -0.97 -13.40 -5.96
N CYS A 335 -0.01 -13.94 -6.74
CA CYS A 335 0.92 -13.16 -7.56
C CYS A 335 0.33 -12.77 -8.92
N GLY A 336 -0.97 -13.03 -9.15
CA GLY A 336 -1.64 -12.76 -10.40
C GLY A 336 -1.10 -13.55 -11.59
N ALA A 337 -1.51 -13.12 -12.78
CA ALA A 337 -0.99 -13.59 -14.06
C ALA A 337 -1.15 -12.50 -15.13
N PRO A 338 -0.21 -12.40 -16.11
CA PRO A 338 -0.40 -11.52 -17.24
C PRO A 338 -1.59 -12.00 -18.08
N THR A 339 -2.32 -11.07 -18.69
CA THR A 339 -3.48 -11.41 -19.53
C THR A 339 -3.36 -10.76 -20.92
N SER A 340 -4.40 -10.91 -21.73
CA SER A 340 -4.49 -10.27 -23.05
C SER A 340 -5.25 -8.93 -23.00
N LEU A 341 -5.54 -8.41 -21.80
CA LEU A 341 -6.17 -7.10 -21.66
C LEU A 341 -5.16 -5.99 -22.00
N PRO A 342 -5.60 -4.87 -22.56
CA PRO A 342 -4.72 -3.72 -22.75
C PRO A 342 -4.31 -3.13 -21.40
N ASP A 343 -3.00 -3.04 -21.15
CA ASP A 343 -2.41 -2.49 -19.91
C ASP A 343 -3.03 -1.16 -19.48
N SER A 344 -3.41 -0.30 -20.44
CA SER A 344 -4.06 0.99 -20.17
C SER A 344 -5.34 0.89 -19.32
N LEU A 345 -5.98 -0.28 -19.26
CA LEU A 345 -7.19 -0.52 -18.47
C LEU A 345 -6.91 -0.94 -17.02
N THR A 346 -5.77 -1.58 -16.78
CA THR A 346 -5.42 -2.27 -15.52
C THR A 346 -4.23 -1.64 -14.80
N MET A 347 -3.55 -0.67 -15.42
CA MET A 347 -2.48 0.16 -14.83
C MET A 347 -2.94 1.40 -14.08
#